data_AF-A0A2E4RA95-F1
#
_entry.id   AF-A0A2E4RA95-F1
#
_cell.length_a   1.000
_cell.length_b   1.000
_cell.length_c   1.000
_cell.angle_alpha   90.00
_cell.angle_beta   90.00
_cell.angle_gamma   90.00
#
_symmetry.space_group_name_H-M   'P 1'
#
loop_
_entity.id
_entity.type
_entity.pdbx_description
1 polymer ?
#
loop_
_entity_poly.entity_id
_entity_poly.type
_entity_poly.pdbx_seq_one_letter_code
_entity_poly.pdbx_strand_id
1 'polypeptide(L)'
;MYAQAFFVAVFGLAAIGFGVVVFRTSSMVRSALALLFSQTAVGCMFLAMQTEFLGVLQIMMMATEMSIMAIFMVMFMMDPGGLGGMDMSHQKRFSIGAGVSAAVVAIAVALLSD
;
A
#
# COMPACT_ATOMS: atom_id res chain seq x y z
N MET A 1 20.05 -17.35 5.05
CA MET A 1 20.24 -15.94 4.62
C MET A 1 19.75 -15.71 3.20
N TYR A 2 20.26 -16.40 2.18
CA TYR A 2 19.81 -16.17 0.78
C TYR A 2 18.32 -16.42 0.52
N ALA A 3 17.74 -17.49 1.08
CA ALA A 3 16.30 -17.77 0.94
C ALA A 3 15.43 -16.68 1.59
N GLN A 4 15.82 -16.20 2.77
CA GLN A 4 15.13 -15.12 3.47
C GLN A 4 15.17 -13.82 2.67
N ALA A 5 16.35 -13.41 2.19
CA ALA A 5 16.50 -12.23 1.35
C ALA A 5 15.65 -12.33 0.07
N PHE A 6 15.59 -13.51 -0.54
CA PHE A 6 14.74 -13.77 -1.70
C PHE A 6 13.24 -13.58 -1.38
N PHE A 7 12.73 -14.17 -0.30
CA PHE A 7 11.32 -13.99 0.09
C PHE A 7 11.00 -12.54 0.44
N VAL A 8 11.88 -11.86 1.18
CA VAL A 8 11.71 -10.44 1.50
C VAL A 8 11.69 -9.58 0.22
N ALA A 9 12.59 -9.84 -0.73
CA ALA A 9 12.59 -9.12 -2.00
C ALA A 9 11.31 -9.35 -2.81
N VAL A 10 10.82 -10.60 -2.89
CA VAL A 10 9.59 -10.95 -3.61
C VAL A 10 8.37 -10.26 -2.98
N PHE A 11 8.21 -10.35 -1.66
CA PHE A 11 7.09 -9.71 -0.97
C PHE A 11 7.21 -8.18 -0.96
N GLY A 12 8.42 -7.64 -0.89
CA GLY A 12 8.67 -6.20 -1.00
C GLY A 12 8.30 -5.65 -2.37
N LEU A 13 8.72 -6.33 -3.45
CA LEU A 13 8.32 -5.97 -4.81
C LEU A 13 6.81 -6.11 -5.02
N ALA A 14 6.18 -7.13 -4.44
CA ALA A 14 4.73 -7.28 -4.48
C ALA A 14 4.03 -6.12 -3.75
N ALA A 15 4.49 -5.73 -2.56
CA ALA A 15 3.93 -4.61 -1.81
C ALA A 15 4.02 -3.30 -2.60
N ILE A 16 5.17 -3.00 -3.22
CA ILE A 16 5.34 -1.83 -4.08
C ILE A 16 4.40 -1.91 -5.30
N GLY A 17 4.34 -3.07 -5.95
CA GLY A 17 3.49 -3.28 -7.13
C GLY A 17 2.01 -3.03 -6.83
N PHE A 18 1.49 -3.62 -5.76
CA PHE A 18 0.11 -3.39 -5.32
C PHE A 18 -0.11 -1.95 -4.85
N GLY A 19 0.85 -1.34 -4.16
CA GLY A 19 0.82 0.07 -3.77
C GLY A 19 0.70 1.02 -4.97
N VAL A 20 1.38 0.74 -6.08
CA VAL A 20 1.23 1.53 -7.32
C VAL A 20 -0.17 1.34 -7.92
N VAL A 21 -0.73 0.13 -7.86
CA VAL A 21 -2.08 -0.16 -8.38
C VAL A 21 -3.17 0.63 -7.64
N VAL A 22 -3.01 0.89 -6.34
CA VAL A 22 -3.91 1.72 -5.54
C VAL A 22 -4.13 3.09 -6.20
N PHE A 23 -3.04 3.74 -6.62
CA PHE A 23 -3.08 5.07 -7.24
C PHE A 23 -3.46 5.05 -8.72
N ARG A 24 -3.31 3.92 -9.41
CA ARG A 24 -3.70 3.79 -10.83
C ARG A 24 -5.17 3.43 -11.02
N THR A 25 -5.82 2.91 -9.99
CA THR A 25 -7.18 2.40 -10.09
C THR A 25 -8.18 3.50 -9.76
N SER A 26 -9.17 3.69 -10.63
CA SER A 26 -10.21 4.71 -10.45
C SER A 26 -11.28 4.32 -9.42
N SER A 27 -11.58 3.02 -9.30
CA SER A 27 -12.59 2.53 -8.36
C SER A 27 -12.01 2.38 -6.95
N MET A 28 -12.73 2.96 -5.99
CA MET A 28 -12.42 2.92 -4.56
C MET A 28 -12.28 1.48 -4.05
N VAL A 29 -13.19 0.60 -4.45
CA VAL A 29 -13.23 -0.82 -4.04
C VAL A 29 -12.00 -1.58 -4.51
N ARG A 30 -11.64 -1.40 -5.78
CA ARG A 30 -10.47 -2.06 -6.37
C ARG A 30 -9.18 -1.52 -5.78
N SER A 31 -9.15 -0.22 -5.46
CA SER A 31 -8.03 0.42 -4.76
C SER A 31 -7.87 -0.13 -3.34
N ALA A 32 -8.97 -0.29 -2.60
CA ALA A 32 -8.96 -0.88 -1.25
C ALA A 32 -8.48 -2.33 -1.25
N LEU A 33 -8.93 -3.17 -2.20
CA LEU A 33 -8.44 -4.54 -2.34
C LEU A 33 -6.95 -4.60 -2.74
N ALA A 34 -6.49 -3.68 -3.60
CA ALA A 34 -5.07 -3.57 -3.91
C ALA A 34 -4.25 -3.18 -2.67
N LEU A 35 -4.75 -2.24 -1.86
CA LEU A 35 -4.10 -1.82 -0.61
C LEU A 35 -4.07 -2.96 0.42
N LEU A 36 -5.12 -3.77 0.49
CA LEU A 36 -5.18 -4.97 1.32
C LEU A 36 -4.09 -5.99 0.93
N PHE A 37 -3.92 -6.25 -0.37
CA PHE A 37 -2.83 -7.10 -0.87
C PHE A 37 -1.45 -6.52 -0.55
N SER A 38 -1.28 -5.20 -0.69
CA SER A 38 -0.05 -4.51 -0.29
C SER A 38 0.28 -4.74 1.19
N GLN A 39 -0.68 -4.54 2.11
CA GLN A 39 -0.41 -4.73 3.54
C GLN A 39 -0.24 -6.19 3.94
N THR A 40 -0.90 -7.11 3.23
CA THR A 40 -0.68 -8.54 3.43
C THR A 40 0.73 -8.93 3.02
N ALA A 41 1.24 -8.41 1.89
CA ALA A 41 2.61 -8.64 1.46
C ALA A 41 3.63 -8.10 2.48
N VAL A 42 3.36 -6.96 3.12
CA VAL A 42 4.16 -6.45 4.25
C VAL A 42 4.12 -7.39 5.45
N GLY A 43 2.95 -7.92 5.80
CA GLY A 43 2.82 -8.96 6.83
C GLY A 43 3.64 -10.22 6.51
N CYS A 44 3.65 -10.66 5.25
CA CYS A 44 4.49 -11.79 4.80
C CYS A 44 5.99 -11.49 4.90
N MET A 45 6.42 -10.23 4.70
CA MET A 45 7.81 -9.83 4.96
C MET A 45 8.19 -9.99 6.44
N PHE A 46 7.30 -9.62 7.36
CA PHE A 46 7.54 -9.82 8.80
C PHE A 46 7.65 -11.29 9.17
N LEU A 47 6.87 -12.18 8.54
CA LEU A 47 7.03 -13.62 8.73
C LEU A 47 8.38 -14.12 8.18
N ALA A 48 8.80 -13.64 7.01
CA ALA A 48 10.11 -13.98 6.45
C ALA A 48 11.28 -13.52 7.33
N MET A 49 11.13 -12.41 8.05
CA MET A 49 12.12 -11.88 9.00
C MET A 49 12.05 -12.48 10.41
N GLN A 50 11.29 -13.56 10.60
CA GLN A 50 11.11 -14.23 11.91
C GLN A 50 10.44 -13.35 12.97
N THR A 51 9.78 -12.26 12.57
CA THR A 51 8.93 -11.43 13.42
C THR A 51 7.48 -11.93 13.37
N GLU A 52 7.27 -13.18 13.81
CA GLU A 52 6.04 -13.93 13.56
C GLU A 52 4.79 -13.29 14.18
N PHE A 53 4.90 -12.85 15.44
CA PHE A 53 3.81 -12.18 16.14
C PHE A 53 3.39 -10.89 15.42
N LEU A 54 4.36 -10.06 15.02
CA LEU A 54 4.11 -8.80 14.32
C LEU A 54 3.48 -9.05 12.95
N GLY A 55 3.96 -10.07 12.22
CA GLY A 55 3.43 -10.43 10.90
C GLY A 55 1.98 -10.92 10.96
N VAL A 56 1.65 -11.79 11.92
CA VAL A 56 0.27 -12.26 12.12
C VAL A 56 -0.63 -11.09 12.53
N LEU A 57 -0.23 -10.27 13.49
CA LEU A 57 -1.01 -9.10 13.90
C LEU A 57 -1.25 -8.13 12.74
N GLN A 58 -0.23 -7.85 11.93
CA GLN A 58 -0.33 -6.99 10.76
C GLN A 58 -1.40 -7.50 9.79
N ILE A 59 -1.40 -8.80 9.49
CA ILE A 59 -2.37 -9.41 8.58
C ILE A 59 -3.76 -9.38 9.23
N MET A 60 -3.90 -9.77 10.49
CA MET A 60 -5.20 -9.83 11.16
C MET A 60 -5.88 -8.47 11.27
N MET A 61 -5.16 -7.45 11.75
CA MET A 61 -5.70 -6.09 11.95
C MET A 61 -6.04 -5.44 10.61
N MET A 62 -5.06 -5.36 9.70
CA MET A 62 -5.25 -4.66 8.43
C MET A 62 -6.25 -5.39 7.53
N ALA A 63 -6.23 -6.72 7.51
CA ALA A 63 -7.14 -7.45 6.64
C ALA A 63 -8.58 -7.33 7.09
N THR A 64 -8.83 -7.39 8.39
CA THR A 64 -10.19 -7.32 8.92
C THR A 64 -10.76 -5.91 8.78
N GLU A 65 -10.03 -4.90 9.25
CA GLU A 65 -10.51 -3.51 9.28
C GLU A 65 -10.72 -2.95 7.87
N MET A 66 -9.76 -3.15 6.97
CA MET A 66 -9.88 -2.62 5.61
C MET A 66 -10.86 -3.39 4.74
N SER A 67 -10.99 -4.72 4.91
CA SER A 67 -11.98 -5.50 4.15
C SER A 67 -13.40 -5.09 4.52
N ILE A 68 -13.68 -4.92 5.82
CA ILE A 68 -14.97 -4.44 6.30
C ILE A 68 -15.23 -3.05 5.72
N MET A 69 -14.30 -2.10 5.90
CA MET A 69 -14.45 -0.75 5.36
C MET A 69 -14.72 -0.76 3.85
N ALA A 70 -14.00 -1.58 3.08
CA ALA A 70 -14.18 -1.70 1.64
C ALA A 70 -15.58 -2.19 1.26
N ILE A 71 -16.10 -3.21 1.96
CA ILE A 71 -17.46 -3.72 1.74
C ILE A 71 -18.50 -2.65 2.06
N PHE A 72 -18.36 -1.98 3.22
CA PHE A 72 -19.28 -0.92 3.62
C PHE A 72 -19.25 0.27 2.65
N MET A 73 -18.09 0.60 2.10
CA MET A 73 -17.99 1.61 1.05
C MET A 73 -18.80 1.27 -0.20
N VAL A 74 -18.70 0.01 -0.66
CA VAL A 74 -19.47 -0.46 -1.82
C VAL A 74 -20.97 -0.34 -1.57
N MET A 75 -21.41 -0.71 -0.35
CA MET A 75 -22.82 -0.73 0.01
C MET A 75 -23.42 0.66 0.23
N PHE A 76 -22.67 1.59 0.82
CA PHE A 76 -23.24 2.83 1.37
C PHE A 76 -22.78 4.10 0.67
N MET A 77 -21.79 4.07 -0.23
CA MET A 77 -21.42 5.26 -1.00
C MET A 77 -22.19 5.35 -2.32
N MET A 78 -22.61 6.57 -2.66
CA MET A 78 -23.41 6.87 -3.85
C MET A 78 -22.64 6.71 -5.17
N ASP A 79 -21.32 6.88 -5.16
CA ASP A 79 -20.44 6.64 -6.31
C ASP A 79 -19.10 6.02 -5.87
N PRO A 80 -19.07 4.71 -5.56
CA PRO A 80 -17.86 4.01 -5.14
C PRO A 80 -16.87 3.79 -6.30
N GLY A 81 -17.27 4.13 -7.53
CA GLY A 81 -16.44 4.03 -8.72
C GLY A 81 -15.63 5.27 -9.03
N GLY A 82 -15.95 6.42 -8.40
CA GLY A 82 -15.35 7.70 -8.75
C GLY A 82 -15.58 8.08 -10.21
N LEU A 83 -16.71 7.62 -10.80
CA LEU A 83 -17.02 7.78 -12.22
C LEU A 83 -17.48 9.20 -12.56
N GLY A 84 -17.87 9.98 -11.55
CA GLY A 84 -17.95 11.43 -11.66
C GLY A 84 -16.56 12.04 -11.84
N GLY A 85 -16.23 12.46 -13.06
CA GLY A 85 -14.93 13.04 -13.47
C GLY A 85 -14.56 14.34 -12.75
N MET A 86 -14.32 14.27 -11.45
CA MET A 86 -13.82 15.36 -10.62
C MET A 86 -12.29 15.28 -10.58
N ASP A 87 -11.63 16.21 -11.27
CA ASP A 87 -10.18 16.36 -11.15
C ASP A 87 -9.87 17.13 -9.84
N MET A 88 -9.56 16.40 -8.77
CA MET A 88 -9.25 16.95 -7.44
C MET A 88 -7.82 17.54 -7.36
N SER A 89 -7.06 17.58 -8.46
CA SER A 89 -5.66 17.99 -8.44
C SER A 89 -5.49 19.52 -8.44
N HIS A 90 -5.13 20.07 -7.28
CA HIS A 90 -4.66 21.45 -7.18
C HIS A 90 -3.14 21.50 -7.34
N GLN A 91 -2.66 22.36 -8.26
CA GLN A 91 -1.23 22.67 -8.43
C GLN A 91 -0.31 21.43 -8.67
N LYS A 92 -0.58 20.64 -9.72
CA LYS A 92 0.20 19.43 -10.10
C LYS A 92 1.73 19.60 -10.04
N ARG A 93 2.25 20.74 -10.48
CA ARG A 93 3.71 21.00 -10.48
C ARG A 93 4.32 21.00 -9.07
N PHE A 94 3.63 21.60 -8.10
CA PHE A 94 4.11 21.64 -6.71
C PHE A 94 3.96 20.26 -6.05
N SER A 95 2.84 19.58 -6.31
CA SER A 95 2.60 18.21 -5.80
C SER A 95 3.67 17.23 -6.28
N ILE A 96 4.06 17.29 -7.56
CA ILE A 96 5.15 16.46 -8.10
C ILE A 96 6.48 16.81 -7.40
N GLY A 97 6.79 18.11 -7.24
CA GLY A 97 8.00 18.55 -6.54
C GLY A 97 8.08 18.03 -5.11
N ALA A 98 6.99 18.15 -4.36
CA ALA A 98 6.89 17.63 -3.00
C ALA A 98 7.06 16.11 -2.95
N GLY A 99 6.38 15.36 -3.83
CA GLY A 99 6.49 13.91 -3.90
C GLY A 99 7.91 13.42 -4.21
N VAL A 100 8.58 14.04 -5.19
CA VAL A 100 9.98 13.70 -5.53
C VAL A 100 10.92 14.03 -4.37
N SER A 101 10.76 15.20 -3.74
CA SER A 101 11.59 15.58 -2.59
C SER A 101 11.44 14.62 -1.41
N ALA A 102 10.21 14.20 -1.10
CA ALA A 102 9.94 13.23 -0.04
C ALA A 102 10.56 11.86 -0.34
N ALA A 103 10.47 11.40 -1.60
CA ALA A 103 11.09 10.15 -2.02
C ALA A 103 12.62 10.19 -1.90
N VAL A 104 13.26 11.28 -2.33
CA VAL A 104 14.72 11.45 -2.20
C VAL A 104 15.15 11.45 -0.73
N VAL A 105 14.42 12.17 0.14
CA VAL A 105 14.72 12.20 1.58
C VAL A 105 14.56 10.82 2.20
N ALA A 106 13.48 10.09 1.88
CA ALA A 106 13.25 8.75 2.40
C ALA A 106 14.36 7.76 1.99
N ILE A 107 14.80 7.81 0.72
CA ILE A 107 15.91 6.99 0.23
C ILE A 107 17.22 7.38 0.93
N ALA A 108 17.49 8.67 1.08
CA ALA A 108 18.69 9.14 1.76
C ALA A 108 18.73 8.65 3.22
N VAL A 109 17.62 8.80 3.96
CA VAL A 109 17.51 8.30 5.33
C VAL A 109 17.72 6.79 5.37
N ALA A 110 17.09 6.02 4.47
CA ALA A 110 17.25 4.56 4.43
C ALA A 110 18.71 4.13 4.21
N LEU A 111 19.46 4.84 3.35
CA LEU A 111 20.89 4.56 3.11
C LEU A 111 21.82 5.05 4.25
N LEU A 112 21.38 6.03 5.02
CA LEU A 112 22.11 6.58 6.17
C LEU A 112 21.82 5.84 7.47
N SER A 113 20.71 5.10 7.53
CA SER A 113 20.23 4.38 8.73
C SER A 113 20.85 2.99 8.93
N ASP A 114 21.81 2.61 8.09
CA ASP A 114 22.61 1.37 8.20
C ASP A 114 23.69 1.47 9.30
#